data_AF-A0A4S2F846-F1
#
_entry.id   AF-A0A4S2F846-F1
#
_cell.length_a   1.000
_cell.length_b   1.000
_cell.length_c   1.000
_cell.angle_alpha   90.00
_cell.angle_beta   90.00
_cell.angle_gamma   90.00
#
_symmetry.space_group_name_H-M   'P 1'
#
loop_
_entity.id
_entity.type
_entity.pdbx_description
1 polymer ?
#
loop_
_entity_poly.entity_id
_entity_poly.type
_entity_poly.pdbx_seq_one_letter_code
_entity_poly.pdbx_strand_id
1 'polypeptide(L)'
;IHAINLNLLQVQGRSDLFLRLEIIKKAIGVSILCLTIPLGLKTMCFGGVVSSILCLVINTFYTGKLIQVGFIMQMRDLFPTLAVSLLMFVLVLSLQWMTENLYAQLLGGILLGSGFYLAVTRSLRFQELQELFSLLSKR
;
A
#
# COMPACT_ATOMS: atom_id res chain seq x y z
N ILE A 1 1.40 6.28 -2.47
CA ILE A 1 2.84 6.54 -2.77
C ILE A 1 3.13 6.54 -4.28
N HIS A 2 2.79 5.49 -5.02
CA HIS A 2 3.10 5.40 -6.47
C HIS A 2 2.52 6.55 -7.31
N ALA A 3 1.22 6.85 -7.14
CA ALA A 3 0.55 7.95 -7.84
C ALA A 3 1.08 9.33 -7.42
N ILE A 4 1.40 9.51 -6.14
CA ILE A 4 1.97 10.76 -5.61
C ILE A 4 3.32 11.07 -6.27
N ASN A 5 4.21 10.07 -6.36
CA ASN A 5 5.52 10.24 -6.99
C ASN A 5 5.41 10.59 -8.48
N LEU A 6 4.46 10.00 -9.19
CA LEU A 6 4.22 10.30 -10.61
C LEU A 6 3.59 11.66 -10.82
N ASN A 7 2.60 12.02 -10.00
CA ASN A 7 1.94 13.33 -10.08
C ASN A 7 2.93 14.45 -9.75
N LEU A 8 3.86 14.24 -8.80
CA LEU A 8 4.95 15.17 -8.52
C LEU A 8 5.83 15.42 -9.75
N LEU A 9 6.14 14.38 -10.54
CA LEU A 9 6.90 14.52 -11.79
C LEU A 9 6.13 15.32 -12.86
N GLN A 10 4.82 15.15 -12.93
CA GLN A 10 3.97 15.91 -13.84
C GLN A 10 3.90 17.39 -13.46
N VAL A 11 3.73 17.70 -12.16
CA VAL A 11 3.71 19.09 -11.65
C VAL A 11 5.05 19.79 -11.85
N GLN A 12 6.17 19.05 -11.82
CA GLN A 12 7.52 19.54 -12.14
C GLN A 12 7.77 19.73 -13.65
N GLY A 13 6.79 19.49 -14.52
CA GLY A 13 6.92 19.63 -15.97
C GLY A 13 7.74 18.51 -16.65
N ARG A 14 7.96 17.37 -15.97
CA ARG A 14 8.71 16.21 -16.51
C ARG A 14 7.78 15.10 -17.02
N SER A 15 6.87 15.48 -17.92
CA SER A 15 5.91 14.56 -18.56
C SER A 15 6.57 13.48 -19.44
N ASP A 16 7.73 13.75 -20.05
CA ASP A 16 8.50 12.71 -20.78
C ASP A 16 8.94 11.55 -19.86
N LEU A 17 9.43 11.87 -18.66
CA LEU A 17 9.86 10.86 -17.69
C LEU A 17 8.66 10.07 -17.16
N PHE A 18 7.53 10.74 -16.93
CA PHE A 18 6.26 10.08 -16.56
C PHE A 18 5.86 9.03 -17.61
N LEU A 19 5.87 9.41 -18.89
CA LEU A 19 5.45 8.53 -19.98
C LEU A 19 6.42 7.34 -20.14
N ARG A 20 7.73 7.56 -20.05
CA ARG A 20 8.73 6.47 -20.04
C ARG A 20 8.53 5.51 -18.87
N LEU A 21 8.27 6.02 -17.68
CA LEU A 21 8.00 5.19 -16.50
C LEU A 21 6.75 4.34 -16.68
N GLU A 22 5.66 4.91 -17.20
CA GLU A 22 4.45 4.15 -17.50
C GLU A 22 4.70 3.02 -18.51
N ILE A 23 5.43 3.29 -19.60
CA ILE A 23 5.77 2.26 -20.58
C ILE A 23 6.59 1.13 -19.95
N ILE A 24 7.64 1.47 -19.18
CA ILE A 24 8.50 0.46 -18.52
C ILE A 24 7.67 -0.42 -17.57
N LYS A 25 6.76 0.17 -16.79
CA LYS A 25 5.91 -0.59 -15.85
C LYS A 25 4.93 -1.50 -16.57
N LYS A 26 4.34 -1.04 -17.68
CA LYS A 26 3.46 -1.87 -18.51
C LYS A 26 4.24 -3.01 -19.14
N ALA A 27 5.46 -2.77 -19.63
CA ALA A 27 6.32 -3.82 -20.18
C ALA A 27 6.68 -4.89 -19.13
N ILE A 28 7.06 -4.49 -17.91
CA ILE A 28 7.35 -5.41 -16.80
C ILE A 28 6.10 -6.21 -16.43
N GLY A 29 4.95 -5.54 -16.28
CA GLY A 29 3.69 -6.20 -15.93
C GLY A 29 3.25 -7.23 -16.97
N VAL A 30 3.33 -6.88 -18.26
CA VAL A 30 3.01 -7.81 -19.36
C VAL A 30 3.98 -8.98 -19.40
N SER A 31 5.28 -8.74 -19.21
CA SER A 31 6.30 -9.80 -19.20
C SER A 31 6.04 -10.82 -18.07
N ILE A 32 5.77 -10.34 -16.85
CA ILE A 32 5.45 -11.20 -15.71
C ILE A 32 4.13 -11.96 -15.95
N LEU A 33 3.14 -11.29 -16.55
CA LEU A 33 1.86 -11.92 -16.86
C LEU A 33 2.03 -13.05 -17.89
N CYS A 34 2.76 -12.84 -18.98
CA CYS A 34 3.08 -13.88 -19.96
C CYS A 34 3.78 -15.10 -19.32
N LEU A 35 4.69 -14.87 -18.38
CA LEU A 35 5.38 -15.95 -17.66
C LEU A 35 4.48 -16.68 -16.65
N THR A 36 3.50 -16.01 -16.06
CA THR A 36 2.66 -16.56 -14.99
C THR A 36 1.36 -17.21 -15.46
N ILE A 37 0.86 -16.87 -16.67
CA ILE A 37 -0.29 -17.52 -17.30
C ILE A 37 -0.21 -19.07 -17.26
N PRO A 38 0.89 -19.72 -17.69
CA PRO A 38 0.94 -21.19 -17.73
C PRO A 38 1.07 -21.84 -16.34
N LEU A 39 1.43 -21.08 -15.30
CA LEU A 39 1.72 -21.59 -13.96
C LEU A 39 0.49 -21.57 -13.02
N GLY A 40 -0.61 -20.94 -13.46
CA GLY A 40 -1.89 -20.88 -12.75
C GLY A 40 -2.14 -19.59 -11.98
N LEU A 41 -3.30 -19.50 -11.32
CA LEU A 41 -3.78 -18.27 -10.68
C LEU A 41 -2.93 -17.84 -9.48
N LYS A 42 -2.46 -18.78 -8.66
CA LYS A 42 -1.67 -18.45 -7.45
C LYS A 42 -0.35 -17.76 -7.82
N THR A 43 0.33 -18.25 -8.85
CA THR A 43 1.58 -17.66 -9.37
C THR A 43 1.34 -16.33 -10.04
N MET A 44 0.19 -16.14 -10.69
CA MET A 44 -0.20 -14.84 -11.25
C MET A 44 -0.38 -13.78 -10.16
N CYS A 45 -1.03 -14.12 -9.03
CA CYS A 45 -1.13 -13.23 -7.88
C CYS A 45 0.25 -12.86 -7.32
N PHE A 46 1.13 -13.85 -7.16
CA PHE A 46 2.49 -13.59 -6.68
C PHE A 46 3.29 -12.71 -7.66
N GLY A 47 3.16 -12.96 -8.96
CA GLY A 47 3.73 -12.11 -10.01
C GLY A 47 3.24 -10.67 -9.94
N GLY A 48 1.95 -10.45 -9.62
CA GLY A 48 1.38 -9.13 -9.40
C GLY A 48 2.00 -8.39 -8.21
N VAL A 49 2.27 -9.09 -7.10
CA VAL A 49 2.97 -8.52 -5.94
C VAL A 49 4.40 -8.12 -6.31
N VAL A 50 5.16 -9.02 -6.96
CA VAL A 50 6.54 -8.75 -7.41
C VAL A 50 6.57 -7.56 -8.37
N SER A 51 5.66 -7.52 -9.34
CA SER A 51 5.53 -6.41 -10.28
C SER A 51 5.29 -5.08 -9.54
N SER A 52 4.42 -5.08 -8.53
CA SER A 52 4.13 -3.89 -7.73
C SER A 52 5.35 -3.39 -6.94
N ILE A 53 6.15 -4.30 -6.39
CA ILE A 53 7.40 -3.98 -5.68
C ILE A 53 8.42 -3.40 -6.67
N LEU A 54 8.64 -4.04 -7.82
CA LEU A 54 9.55 -3.53 -8.85
C LEU A 54 9.13 -2.14 -9.35
N CYS A 55 7.84 -1.94 -9.59
CA CYS A 55 7.28 -0.64 -9.97
C CYS A 55 7.52 0.44 -8.90
N LEU A 56 7.46 0.08 -7.61
CA LEU A 56 7.76 1.00 -6.51
C LEU A 56 9.25 1.37 -6.49
N VAL A 57 10.14 0.39 -6.63
CA VAL A 57 11.61 0.61 -6.67
C VAL A 57 12.01 1.50 -7.84
N ILE A 58 11.50 1.22 -9.04
CA ILE A 58 11.79 2.02 -10.24
C ILE A 58 11.30 3.46 -10.03
N ASN A 59 10.06 3.65 -9.61
CA ASN A 59 9.53 5.00 -9.39
C ASN A 59 10.37 5.77 -8.35
N THR A 60 10.69 5.14 -7.22
CA THR A 60 11.44 5.81 -6.13
C THR A 60 12.89 6.13 -6.50
N PHE A 61 13.54 5.31 -7.33
CA PHE A 61 14.88 5.60 -7.84
C PHE A 61 14.92 6.89 -8.67
N TYR A 62 13.98 7.05 -9.61
CA TYR A 62 13.90 8.24 -10.44
C TYR A 62 13.41 9.48 -9.67
N THR A 63 12.42 9.32 -8.78
CA THR A 63 11.92 10.44 -7.95
C THR A 63 12.96 10.89 -6.91
N GLY A 64 13.74 9.96 -6.34
CA GLY A 64 14.81 10.28 -5.39
C GLY A 64 15.95 11.11 -6.00
N LYS A 65 16.29 10.85 -7.27
CA LYS A 65 17.30 11.65 -8.00
C LYS A 65 16.84 13.08 -8.32
N LEU A 66 15.53 13.30 -8.45
CA LEU A 66 14.96 14.58 -8.91
C LEU A 66 14.40 15.45 -7.77
N ILE A 67 13.84 14.84 -6.72
CA ILE A 67 13.08 15.54 -5.66
C ILE A 67 13.68 15.30 -4.26
N GLN A 68 14.80 14.58 -4.13
CA GLN A 68 15.43 14.22 -2.84
C GLN A 68 14.52 13.47 -1.84
N VAL A 69 13.31 13.07 -2.24
CA VAL A 69 12.46 12.18 -1.46
C VAL A 69 12.97 10.75 -1.71
N GLY A 70 13.95 10.35 -0.91
CA GLY A 70 14.60 9.05 -1.04
C GLY A 70 13.68 7.86 -0.71
N PHE A 71 14.01 6.69 -1.26
CA PHE A 71 13.35 5.42 -0.96
C PHE A 71 13.27 5.13 0.54
N ILE A 72 14.36 5.41 1.28
CA ILE A 72 14.45 5.18 2.72
C ILE A 72 13.41 6.01 3.49
N MET A 73 13.16 7.26 3.08
CA MET A 73 12.18 8.12 3.73
C MET A 73 10.75 7.60 3.50
N GLN A 74 10.42 7.22 2.26
CA GLN A 74 9.10 6.65 1.96
C GLN A 74 8.86 5.30 2.64
N MET A 75 9.90 4.48 2.75
CA MET A 75 9.82 3.21 3.49
C MET A 75 9.65 3.43 4.99
N ARG A 76 10.30 4.45 5.56
CA ARG A 76 10.12 4.82 6.97
C ARG A 76 8.70 5.31 7.25
N ASP A 77 8.11 6.09 6.34
CA ASP A 77 6.74 6.58 6.48
C ASP A 77 5.71 5.45 6.29
N LEU A 78 6.03 4.43 5.48
CA LEU A 78 5.19 3.26 5.26
C LEU A 78 5.30 2.22 6.40
N PHE A 79 6.46 2.15 7.06
CA PHE A 79 6.74 1.21 8.14
C PHE A 79 5.69 1.18 9.27
N PRO A 80 5.25 2.32 9.87
CA PRO A 80 4.23 2.28 10.92
C PRO A 80 2.91 1.70 10.42
N THR A 81 2.49 2.02 9.20
CA THR A 81 1.28 1.46 8.58
C THR A 81 1.41 -0.04 8.33
N LEU A 82 2.57 -0.50 7.90
CA LEU A 82 2.87 -1.94 7.75
C LEU A 82 2.88 -2.66 9.10
N ALA A 83 3.42 -2.06 10.15
CA ALA A 83 3.42 -2.65 11.48
C ALA A 83 1.99 -2.80 12.03
N VAL A 84 1.14 -1.78 11.85
CA VAL A 84 -0.28 -1.82 12.23
C VAL A 84 -1.04 -2.89 11.46
N SER A 85 -0.85 -2.98 10.14
CA SER A 85 -1.55 -3.98 9.32
C SER A 85 -1.10 -5.41 9.66
N LEU A 86 0.16 -5.60 10.00
CA LEU A 86 0.69 -6.88 10.44
C LEU A 86 0.14 -7.29 11.82
N LEU A 87 -0.01 -6.34 12.76
CA LEU A 87 -0.68 -6.58 14.03
C LEU A 87 -2.15 -6.98 13.83
N MET A 88 -2.88 -6.29 12.93
CA MET A 88 -4.25 -6.65 12.58
C MET A 88 -4.32 -8.07 12.00
N PHE A 89 -3.39 -8.43 11.11
CA PHE A 89 -3.31 -9.76 10.53
C PHE A 89 -3.14 -10.85 11.61
N VAL A 90 -2.22 -10.65 12.56
CA VAL A 90 -2.00 -11.59 13.67
C VAL A 90 -3.26 -11.75 14.54
N LEU A 91 -3.97 -10.65 14.82
CA LEU A 91 -5.21 -10.68 15.62
C LEU A 91 -6.36 -11.44 14.93
N VAL A 92 -6.51 -11.26 13.62
CA VAL A 92 -7.56 -11.99 12.86
C VAL A 92 -7.17 -13.45 12.73
N LEU A 93 -5.89 -13.75 12.53
CA LEU A 93 -5.39 -15.12 12.43
C LEU A 93 -5.55 -15.89 13.75
N SER A 94 -5.30 -15.26 14.89
CA SER A 94 -5.51 -15.90 16.20
C SER A 94 -6.99 -16.23 16.43
N LEU A 95 -7.91 -15.35 16.00
CA LEU A 95 -9.35 -15.63 16.05
C LEU A 95 -9.76 -16.81 15.14
N GLN A 96 -9.14 -16.92 13.96
CA GLN A 96 -9.37 -18.06 13.05
C GLN A 96 -8.90 -19.39 13.63
N TRP A 97 -7.80 -19.42 14.38
CA TRP A 97 -7.33 -20.63 15.05
C TRP A 97 -8.20 -21.06 16.24
N MET A 98 -8.86 -20.13 16.92
CA MET A 98 -9.69 -20.45 18.09
C MET A 98 -11.10 -20.91 17.73
N THR A 99 -11.58 -20.67 16.51
CA THR A 99 -12.97 -20.91 16.12
C THR A 99 -13.03 -21.69 14.81
N GLU A 100 -13.68 -22.86 14.79
CA GLU A 100 -13.84 -23.63 13.53
C GLU A 100 -15.12 -23.27 12.75
N ASN A 101 -16.03 -22.50 13.34
CA ASN A 101 -17.28 -22.10 12.70
C ASN A 101 -17.07 -20.92 11.75
N LEU A 102 -17.34 -21.14 10.45
CA LEU A 102 -17.14 -20.16 9.37
C LEU A 102 -17.87 -18.83 9.62
N TYR A 103 -19.12 -18.87 10.12
CA TYR A 103 -19.90 -17.64 10.36
C TYR A 103 -19.35 -16.84 11.53
N ALA A 104 -18.89 -17.52 12.57
CA ALA A 104 -18.28 -16.89 13.74
C ALA A 104 -16.90 -16.30 13.42
N GLN A 105 -16.10 -16.96 12.57
CA GLN A 105 -14.84 -16.40 12.05
C GLN A 105 -15.08 -15.13 11.25
N LEU A 106 -16.11 -15.11 10.39
CA LEU A 106 -16.38 -14.01 9.48
C LEU A 106 -16.95 -12.80 10.23
N LEU A 107 -17.98 -12.99 11.06
CA LEU A 107 -18.55 -11.92 11.89
C LEU A 107 -17.57 -11.45 12.97
N GLY A 108 -16.87 -12.37 13.62
CA GLY A 108 -15.84 -12.07 14.61
C GLY A 108 -14.69 -11.27 14.00
N GLY A 109 -14.19 -11.67 12.83
CA GLY A 109 -13.14 -10.95 12.11
C GLY A 109 -13.53 -9.53 11.73
N ILE A 110 -14.76 -9.29 11.29
CA ILE A 110 -15.26 -7.95 10.97
C ILE A 110 -15.34 -7.08 12.22
N LEU A 111 -15.94 -7.59 13.30
CA LEU A 111 -16.08 -6.85 14.56
C LEU A 111 -14.73 -6.54 15.19
N LEU A 112 -13.83 -7.52 15.25
CA LEU A 112 -12.51 -7.38 15.85
C LEU A 112 -11.60 -6.49 14.99
N GLY A 113 -11.65 -6.63 13.67
CA GLY A 113 -10.92 -5.78 12.73
C GLY A 113 -11.38 -4.32 12.75
N SER A 114 -12.69 -4.08 12.78
CA SER A 114 -13.24 -2.72 12.90
C SER A 114 -12.89 -2.08 14.25
N GLY A 115 -13.00 -2.83 15.35
CA GLY A 115 -12.60 -2.36 16.68
C GLY A 115 -11.12 -2.05 16.77
N PHE A 116 -10.25 -2.90 16.21
CA PHE A 116 -8.81 -2.66 16.13
C PHE A 116 -8.48 -1.41 15.33
N TYR A 117 -9.09 -1.24 14.14
CA TYR A 117 -8.88 -0.05 13.32
C TYR A 117 -9.25 1.23 14.07
N LEU A 118 -10.38 1.26 14.77
CA LEU A 118 -10.80 2.40 15.60
C LEU A 118 -9.83 2.65 16.76
N ALA A 119 -9.40 1.58 17.46
CA ALA A 119 -8.48 1.68 18.59
C ALA A 119 -7.10 2.20 18.18
N VAL A 120 -6.58 1.73 17.05
CA VAL A 120 -5.31 2.17 16.50
C VAL A 120 -5.40 3.60 16.00
N THR A 121 -6.47 3.96 15.27
CA THR A 121 -6.69 5.33 14.81
C THR A 121 -6.76 6.32 15.97
N ARG A 122 -7.36 5.91 17.10
CA ARG A 122 -7.45 6.74 18.31
C ARG A 122 -6.14 6.80 19.10
N SER A 123 -5.39 5.70 19.17
CA SER A 123 -4.10 5.62 19.90
C SER A 123 -2.96 6.29 19.16
N LEU A 124 -2.92 6.19 17.83
CA LEU A 124 -1.91 6.85 16.99
C LEU A 124 -2.13 8.36 16.86
N ARG A 125 -3.20 8.95 17.46
CA ARG A 125 -3.50 10.40 17.46
C ARG A 125 -3.09 11.04 16.14
N PHE A 126 -3.64 10.53 15.03
CA PHE A 126 -3.28 11.04 13.72
C PHE A 126 -3.57 12.55 13.67
N GLN A 127 -2.51 13.34 13.44
CA GLN A 127 -2.61 14.77 13.15
C GLN A 127 -3.68 15.04 12.07
N GLU A 128 -3.89 14.10 11.13
CA GLU A 128 -4.95 14.11 10.10
C GLU A 128 -6.37 14.21 10.67
N LEU A 129 -6.71 13.49 11.76
CA LEU A 129 -8.04 13.56 12.37
C LEU A 129 -8.26 14.90 13.08
N GLN A 130 -7.21 15.43 13.70
CA GLN A 130 -7.25 16.77 14.29
C GLN A 130 -7.29 17.86 13.21
N GLU A 131 -6.59 17.68 12.08
CA GLU A 131 -6.65 18.58 10.93
C GLU A 131 -8.04 18.58 10.30
N LEU A 132 -8.64 17.41 10.04
CA LEU A 132 -10.00 17.31 9.52
C LEU A 132 -11.03 17.94 10.48
N PHE A 133 -10.90 17.69 11.79
CA PHE A 133 -11.79 18.32 12.78
C PHE A 133 -11.56 19.84 12.85
N SER A 134 -10.32 20.30 12.69
CA SER A 134 -9.99 21.73 12.64
C SER A 134 -10.52 22.39 11.36
N LEU A 135 -10.51 21.70 10.22
CA LEU A 135 -11.06 22.19 8.94
C LEU A 135 -12.59 22.25 8.97
N LEU A 136 -13.24 21.27 9.60
CA LEU A 136 -14.69 21.27 9.84
C LEU A 136 -15.12 22.30 10.91
N SER A 137 -14.30 22.50 11.94
CA SER A 137 -14.54 23.48 13.00
C SER A 137 -14.20 24.92 12.60
N LYS A 138 -13.48 25.13 11.49
CA LYS A 138 -13.13 26.47 10.97
C LYS A 138 -14.13 26.97 9.92
N ARG A 139 -15.34 26.41 9.91
CA ARG A 139 -16.46 26.86 9.11
C ARG A 139 -17.54 27.48 9.98
#